data_AF-A0A947K376-F1
#
_entry.id   AF-A0A947K376-F1
#
_cell.length_a   1.000
_cell.length_b   1.000
_cell.length_c   1.000
_cell.angle_alpha   90.00
_cell.angle_beta   90.00
_cell.angle_gamma   90.00
#
_symmetry.space_group_name_H-M   'P 1'
#
loop_
_entity.id
_entity.type
_entity.pdbx_description
1 polymer ?
#
loop_
_entity_poly.entity_id
_entity_poly.type
_entity_poly.pdbx_seq_one_letter_code
_entity_poly.pdbx_strand_id
1 'polypeptide(L)'
;MLQPANHLNAKTHDLILVLGNIPYPLAKDRRQIYIDLKFRGIKTRIGILEEESKKLNEIYIKYMKTKEPFVILKSATSLDGKI
;
A
#
# COMPACT_ATOMS: atom_id res chain seq x y z
N MET A 1 19.79 11.12 -26.66
CA MET A 1 18.85 10.04 -27.03
C MET A 1 19.33 8.76 -26.36
N LEU A 2 18.66 8.31 -25.30
CA LEU A 2 18.98 7.03 -24.65
C LEU A 2 17.92 6.02 -25.08
N GLN A 3 18.33 4.94 -25.74
CA GLN A 3 17.43 3.90 -26.23
C GLN A 3 16.84 3.11 -25.06
N PRO A 4 15.54 2.73 -25.08
CA PRO A 4 14.97 1.88 -24.06
C PRO A 4 15.43 0.44 -24.28
N ALA A 5 16.04 -0.15 -23.25
CA ALA A 5 16.56 -1.50 -23.25
C ALA A 5 15.43 -2.54 -23.41
N ASN A 6 15.47 -3.27 -24.53
CA ASN A 6 14.76 -4.51 -24.75
C ASN A 6 15.38 -5.66 -23.94
N HIS A 7 14.80 -6.03 -22.79
CA HIS A 7 14.69 -7.43 -22.33
C HIS A 7 14.06 -7.51 -20.93
N LEU A 8 12.73 -7.50 -20.84
CA LEU A 8 12.06 -8.16 -19.73
C LEU A 8 10.87 -8.94 -20.31
N ASN A 9 11.16 -10.16 -20.73
CA ASN A 9 10.17 -11.23 -20.88
C ASN A 9 9.66 -11.61 -19.48
N ALA A 10 8.92 -10.71 -18.85
CA ALA A 10 8.10 -11.03 -17.70
C ALA A 10 6.70 -11.19 -18.25
N LYS A 11 6.21 -12.43 -18.27
CA LYS A 11 4.83 -12.82 -18.58
C LYS A 11 3.88 -11.66 -18.28
N THR A 12 3.08 -11.28 -19.28
CA THR A 12 2.05 -10.24 -19.31
C THR A 12 1.04 -10.37 -18.16
N HIS A 13 1.48 -10.20 -16.92
CA HIS A 13 0.63 -10.01 -15.77
C HIS A 13 0.55 -8.50 -15.61
N ASP A 14 -0.65 -7.95 -15.70
CA ASP A 14 -0.89 -6.58 -15.29
C ASP A 14 -0.24 -6.39 -13.92
N LEU A 15 0.81 -5.58 -13.84
CA LEU A 15 1.47 -5.31 -12.57
C LEU A 15 0.52 -4.39 -11.79
N ILE A 16 -0.35 -5.01 -11.00
CA ILE A 16 -1.30 -4.35 -10.12
C ILE A 16 -0.51 -3.79 -8.94
N LEU A 17 -0.04 -2.57 -9.10
CA LEU A 17 0.50 -1.79 -8.00
C LEU A 17 -0.66 -1.11 -7.29
N VAL A 18 -1.10 -1.71 -6.19
CA VAL A 18 -1.96 -1.03 -5.21
C VAL A 18 -1.11 0.02 -4.50
N LEU A 19 -0.83 1.11 -5.20
CA LEU A 19 -0.27 2.34 -4.63
C LEU A 19 -1.42 3.14 -4.00
N GLY A 20 -2.23 2.49 -3.16
CA GLY A 20 -3.08 3.21 -2.23
C GLY A 20 -2.19 4.07 -1.32
N ASN A 21 -2.74 5.12 -0.72
CA ASN A 21 -2.03 6.02 0.21
C ASN A 21 -1.62 5.35 1.55
N ILE A 22 -1.04 4.15 1.49
CA ILE A 22 -0.43 3.46 2.62
C ILE A 22 0.96 4.07 2.82
N PRO A 23 1.27 4.59 4.02
CA PRO A 23 2.59 5.15 4.31
C PRO A 23 3.68 4.09 4.13
N TYR A 24 4.73 4.38 3.33
CA TYR A 24 5.87 3.48 3.17
C TYR A 24 7.00 3.85 4.15
N PRO A 25 7.66 2.87 4.78
CA PRO A 25 8.67 3.15 5.82
C PRO A 25 10.10 3.37 5.28
N LEU A 26 10.36 3.26 3.97
CA LEU A 26 11.72 3.25 3.39
C LEU A 26 12.02 4.44 2.45
N ALA A 27 13.32 4.72 2.30
CA ALA A 27 13.93 5.91 1.68
C ALA A 27 13.62 6.19 0.19
N LYS A 28 12.99 5.29 -0.56
CA LYS A 28 12.63 5.54 -1.97
C LYS A 28 11.22 6.13 -2.05
N ASP A 29 11.13 7.33 -2.63
CA ASP A 29 9.85 7.95 -2.97
C ASP A 29 9.04 6.98 -3.86
N ARG A 30 7.79 6.72 -3.48
CA ARG A 30 6.82 5.94 -4.27
C ARG A 30 6.73 6.41 -5.72
N ARG A 31 6.93 7.71 -5.96
CA ARG A 31 6.95 8.30 -7.30
C ARG A 31 8.09 7.75 -8.14
N GLN A 32 9.26 7.56 -7.55
CA GLN A 32 10.43 7.03 -8.26
C GLN A 32 10.19 5.60 -8.72
N ILE A 33 9.58 4.76 -7.88
CA ILE A 33 9.25 3.36 -8.24
C ILE A 33 8.28 3.34 -9.43
N TYR A 34 7.25 4.18 -9.40
CA TYR A 34 6.31 4.28 -10.52
C TYR A 34 6.98 4.74 -11.82
N ILE A 35 7.88 5.73 -11.75
CA ILE A 35 8.66 6.22 -12.89
C ILE A 35 9.56 5.10 -13.44
N ASP A 36 10.27 4.38 -12.58
CA ASP A 36 11.18 3.30 -12.96
C ASP A 36 10.42 2.17 -13.69
N LEU A 37 9.23 1.81 -13.21
CA LEU A 37 8.40 0.78 -13.81
C LEU A 37 7.83 1.21 -15.17
N LYS A 38 7.38 2.47 -15.28
CA LYS A 38 6.96 3.05 -16.57
C LYS A 38 8.10 3.11 -17.57
N PHE A 39 9.30 3.52 -17.13
CA PHE A 39 10.50 3.58 -17.97
C PHE A 39 10.88 2.21 -18.53
N ARG A 40 10.64 1.14 -17.77
CA ARG A 40 10.85 -0.26 -18.18
C ARG A 40 9.73 -0.83 -19.07
N GLY A 41 8.73 -0.03 -19.45
CA GLY A 41 7.62 -0.46 -20.30
C GLY A 41 6.60 -1.35 -19.60
N ILE A 42 6.59 -1.40 -18.27
CA ILE A 42 5.65 -2.20 -17.50
C ILE A 42 4.32 -1.45 -17.39
N LYS A 43 3.21 -2.11 -17.73
CA LYS A 43 1.87 -1.54 -17.53
C LYS A 43 1.57 -1.46 -16.03
N THR A 44 1.43 -0.23 -15.53
CA THR A 44 1.12 0.06 -14.12
C THR A 44 -0.18 0.84 -14.01
N ARG A 45 -1.03 0.48 -13.05
CA ARG A 45 -2.22 1.25 -12.65
C ARG A 45 -2.09 1.64 -11.17
N ILE A 46 -2.64 2.79 -10.79
CA ILE A 46 -2.63 3.34 -9.41
C ILE A 46 -4.08 3.43 -8.92
N GLY A 47 -4.30 3.26 -7.61
CA GLY A 47 -5.60 3.50 -6.98
C GLY A 47 -6.60 2.35 -7.11
N ILE A 48 -6.15 1.17 -7.54
CA ILE A 48 -7.00 -0.03 -7.58
C ILE A 48 -7.25 -0.48 -6.13
N LEU A 49 -8.52 -0.64 -5.75
CA LEU A 49 -8.96 -1.09 -4.42
C LEU A 49 -8.33 -0.28 -3.26
N GLU A 50 -8.18 1.03 -3.45
CA GLU A 50 -7.53 1.89 -2.46
C GLU A 50 -8.25 1.85 -1.10
N GLU A 51 -9.58 1.84 -1.10
CA GLU A 51 -10.37 1.85 0.13
C GLU A 51 -10.31 0.52 0.87
N GLU A 52 -10.39 -0.60 0.16
CA GLU A 52 -10.21 -1.94 0.73
C GLU A 52 -8.79 -2.12 1.28
N SER A 53 -7.80 -1.61 0.54
CA SER A 53 -6.39 -1.64 0.96
C SER A 53 -6.14 -0.80 2.21
N LYS A 54 -6.78 0.39 2.32
CA LYS A 54 -6.75 1.22 3.54
C LYS A 54 -7.38 0.51 4.73
N LYS A 55 -8.57 -0.07 4.55
CA LYS A 55 -9.27 -0.84 5.61
C LYS A 55 -8.43 -2.00 6.11
N LEU A 56 -7.84 -2.77 5.19
CA LEU A 56 -6.97 -3.90 5.53
C LEU A 56 -5.75 -3.48 6.36
N ASN A 57 -5.21 -2.28 6.11
CA ASN A 57 -3.97 -1.80 6.72
C ASN A 57 -4.17 -0.70 7.77
N GLU A 58 -5.38 -0.53 8.30
CA GLU A 58 -5.74 0.58 9.17
C GLU A 58 -4.83 0.70 10.41
N ILE A 59 -4.54 -0.43 11.06
CA ILE A 59 -3.63 -0.52 12.22
C ILE A 59 -2.25 0.06 11.90
N TYR A 60 -1.69 -0.37 10.78
CA TYR A 60 -0.38 0.07 10.31
C TYR A 60 -0.39 1.54 9.90
N ILE A 61 -1.42 1.97 9.17
CA ILE A 61 -1.59 3.36 8.75
C ILE A 61 -1.69 4.29 9.96
N LYS A 62 -2.44 3.91 11.01
CA LYS A 62 -2.55 4.69 12.26
C LYS A 62 -1.17 4.90 12.86
N TYR A 63 -0.45 3.81 13.13
CA TYR A 63 0.88 3.88 13.74
C TYR A 63 1.85 4.71 12.90
N MET A 64 1.85 4.53 11.57
CA MET A 64 2.77 5.28 10.72
C MET A 64 2.50 6.78 10.70
N LYS A 65 1.22 7.20 10.77
CA LYS A 65 0.80 8.60 10.76
C LYS A 65 0.99 9.29 12.11
N THR A 66 0.56 8.66 13.19
CA THR A 66 0.51 9.31 14.52
C THR A 66 1.70 8.94 15.39
N LYS A 67 2.44 7.88 15.04
CA LYS A 67 3.48 7.25 15.88
C LYS A 67 2.95 6.73 17.21
N GLU A 68 1.64 6.51 17.30
CA GLU A 68 0.97 5.95 18.47
C GLU A 68 0.44 4.54 18.17
N PRO A 69 0.41 3.64 19.16
CA PRO A 69 -0.11 2.29 18.96
C PRO A 69 -1.60 2.30 18.60
N PHE A 70 -2.02 1.35 17.76
CA PHE A 70 -3.43 1.03 17.58
C PHE A 70 -3.91 0.20 18.76
N VAL A 71 -4.97 0.64 19.44
CA VAL A 71 -5.47 0.01 20.67
C VAL A 71 -6.87 -0.52 20.39
N ILE A 72 -7.06 -1.82 20.64
CA ILE A 72 -8.37 -2.47 20.62
C ILE A 72 -8.74 -2.79 22.06
N LEU A 73 -9.81 -2.19 22.57
CA LEU A 73 -10.40 -2.56 23.85
C LEU A 73 -11.43 -3.67 23.62
N LYS A 74 -11.21 -4.82 24.25
CA LYS A 74 -12.17 -5.92 24.29
C LYS A 74 -12.67 -6.09 25.72
N SER A 75 -13.98 -6.08 25.89
CA SER A 75 -14.63 -6.32 27.19
C SER A 75 -15.79 -7.30 27.03
N ALA A 76 -16.05 -8.07 28.08
CA ALA A 76 -17.25 -8.88 28.23
C ALA A 76 -17.97 -8.39 29.48
N THR A 77 -19.28 -8.15 29.38
CA THR A 77 -20.10 -7.62 30.46
C THR A 77 -21.41 -8.38 30.52
N SER A 78 -22.00 -8.48 31.71
CA SER A 78 -23.35 -9.01 31.87
C SER A 78 -24.38 -8.07 31.21
N LEU A 79 -25.62 -8.54 31.02
CA LEU A 79 -26.68 -7.73 30.42
C LEU A 79 -26.97 -6.44 31.23
N ASP A 80 -26.78 -6.50 32.55
CA ASP A 80 -26.91 -5.36 33.46
C ASP A 80 -25.66 -4.47 33.52
N GLY A 81 -24.68 -4.68 32.64
CA GLY A 81 -23.51 -3.81 32.48
C GLY A 81 -22.45 -3.95 33.58
N LYS A 82 -22.46 -5.06 34.33
CA LYS A 82 -21.41 -5.36 35.32
C LYS A 82 -20.25 -6.07 34.64
N ILE A 83 -19.04 -5.75 35.10
CA ILE A 83 -17.77 -6.30 34.61
C ILE A 83 -17.33 -7.41 35.56
#